data_AF-A0A820PGV5-F1
#
_entry.id   AF-A0A820PGV5-F1
#
_cell.length_a   1.000
_cell.length_b   1.000
_cell.length_c   1.000
_cell.angle_alpha   90.00
_cell.angle_beta   90.00
_cell.angle_gamma   90.00
#
_symmetry.space_group_name_H-M   'P 1'
#
loop_
_entity.id
_entity.type
_entity.pdbx_description
1 polymer ?
#
loop_
_entity_poly.entity_id
_entity_poly.type
_entity_poly.pdbx_seq_one_letter_code
_entity_poly.pdbx_strand_id
1 'polypeptide(L)'
;GEKVGVVVGGGHGAGNRTDQLSFPEAFFLDCRTNTIYVADKNNNRVMRISANAPNAGFVIAGNNGESNAAHQLSSPHGIALDSKHI
;
A
#
# COMPACT_ATOMS: atom_id res chain seq x y z
N GLY A 1 3.73 25.31 -17.32
CA GLY A 1 3.63 25.10 -15.86
C GLY A 1 4.01 23.68 -15.60
N GLU A 2 5.19 23.45 -15.04
CA GLU A 2 5.69 22.11 -14.75
C GLU A 2 4.81 21.45 -13.67
N LYS A 3 4.27 20.27 -13.96
CA LYS A 3 3.62 19.45 -12.94
C LYS A 3 4.71 18.78 -12.12
N VAL A 4 4.97 19.30 -10.93
CA VAL A 4 5.81 18.62 -9.95
C VAL A 4 4.99 17.50 -9.31
N GLY A 5 5.45 16.26 -9.44
CA GLY A 5 4.89 15.09 -8.77
C GLY A 5 5.87 14.56 -7.72
N VAL A 6 5.34 13.96 -6.65
CA VAL A 6 6.14 13.32 -5.60
C VAL A 6 5.86 11.82 -5.62
N VAL A 7 6.92 11.01 -5.66
CA VAL A 7 6.80 9.56 -5.46
C VAL A 7 6.57 9.32 -3.98
N VAL A 8 5.37 8.87 -3.63
CA VAL A 8 4.95 8.64 -2.23
C VAL A 8 5.14 7.20 -1.79
N GLY A 9 5.18 6.26 -2.73
CA GLY A 9 5.49 4.85 -2.48
C GLY A 9 6.10 4.17 -3.72
N GLY A 10 7.08 3.30 -3.52
CA GLY A 10 7.83 2.66 -4.60
C GLY A 10 9.02 3.50 -5.09
N GLY A 11 9.41 3.31 -6.35
CA GLY A 11 10.57 4.02 -6.96
C GLY A 11 11.94 3.39 -6.67
N HIS A 12 12.02 2.40 -5.78
CA HIS A 12 13.25 1.71 -5.39
C HIS A 12 13.33 0.27 -5.91
N GLY A 13 12.65 -0.02 -7.03
CA GLY A 13 12.52 -1.36 -7.59
C GLY A 13 11.53 -2.25 -6.82
N ALA A 14 11.39 -3.49 -7.29
CA ALA A 14 10.55 -4.49 -6.64
C ALA A 14 11.24 -5.10 -5.41
N GLY A 15 10.49 -5.28 -4.33
CA GLY A 15 10.98 -5.89 -3.09
C GLY A 15 10.06 -5.70 -1.91
N ASN A 16 10.46 -6.24 -0.75
CA ASN A 16 9.65 -6.32 0.46
C ASN A 16 9.87 -5.17 1.45
N ARG A 17 10.75 -4.21 1.15
CA ARG A 17 10.91 -3.01 2.00
C ARG A 17 9.64 -2.13 1.94
N THR A 18 9.48 -1.25 2.92
CA THR A 18 8.34 -0.33 3.00
C THR A 18 8.37 0.80 1.97
N ASP A 19 9.51 0.99 1.29
CA ASP A 19 9.73 1.92 0.17
C ASP A 19 9.79 1.21 -1.19
N GLN A 20 9.50 -0.09 -1.22
CA GLN A 20 9.43 -0.92 -2.42
C GLN A 20 8.01 -1.48 -2.60
N LEU A 21 7.61 -1.73 -3.85
CA LEU A 21 6.34 -2.35 -4.21
C LEU A 21 6.60 -3.42 -5.26
N SER A 22 5.82 -4.50 -5.25
CA SER A 22 5.95 -5.63 -6.17
C SER A 22 4.60 -5.92 -6.84
N PHE A 23 4.47 -5.42 -8.08
CA PHE A 23 3.29 -5.62 -8.93
C PHE A 23 1.96 -5.22 -8.24
N PRO A 24 1.85 -4.00 -7.69
CA PRO A 24 0.62 -3.57 -7.01
C PRO A 24 -0.55 -3.49 -7.99
N GLU A 25 -1.73 -3.99 -7.59
CA GLU A 25 -2.92 -4.07 -8.45
C GLU A 25 -3.92 -2.93 -8.18
N ALA A 26 -3.95 -2.39 -6.97
CA ALA A 26 -4.90 -1.36 -6.59
C ALA A 26 -4.33 -0.39 -5.55
N PHE A 27 -4.89 0.81 -5.54
CA PHE A 27 -4.68 1.79 -4.48
C PHE A 27 -5.97 2.55 -4.16
N PHE A 28 -6.03 3.12 -2.96
CA PHE A 28 -7.10 4.02 -2.53
C PHE A 28 -6.49 5.23 -1.81
N LEU A 29 -6.95 6.44 -2.14
CA LEU A 29 -6.55 7.68 -1.46
C LEU A 29 -7.68 8.15 -0.54
N ASP A 30 -7.42 8.21 0.76
CA ASP A 30 -8.25 8.94 1.70
C ASP A 30 -7.80 10.41 1.76
N CYS A 31 -8.52 11.28 1.05
CA CYS A 31 -8.22 12.70 0.96
C CYS A 31 -8.36 13.46 2.29
N ARG A 32 -9.07 12.91 3.28
CA ARG A 32 -9.20 13.56 4.61
C ARG A 32 -7.91 13.47 5.40
N THR A 33 -7.25 12.31 5.33
CA THR A 33 -6.02 12.04 6.09
C THR A 33 -4.76 12.14 5.23
N ASN A 34 -4.90 12.31 3.92
CA ASN A 34 -3.82 12.20 2.94
C ASN A 34 -3.10 10.85 3.05
N THR A 35 -3.88 9.78 3.24
CA THR A 35 -3.37 8.41 3.36
C THR A 35 -3.66 7.62 2.10
N ILE A 36 -2.66 6.92 1.59
CA ILE A 36 -2.77 6.01 0.46
C ILE A 36 -2.67 4.58 0.98
N TYR A 37 -3.63 3.76 0.58
CA TYR A 37 -3.62 2.32 0.80
C TYR A 37 -3.25 1.62 -0.50
N VAL A 38 -2.36 0.63 -0.46
CA VAL A 38 -1.87 -0.07 -1.65
C VAL A 38 -2.00 -1.57 -1.47
N ALA A 39 -2.59 -2.24 -2.46
CA ALA A 39 -2.63 -3.70 -2.56
C ALA A 39 -1.36 -4.14 -3.30
N ASP A 40 -0.36 -4.56 -2.53
CA ASP A 40 0.95 -4.94 -3.04
C ASP A 40 0.97 -6.46 -3.28
N LYS A 41 0.43 -6.83 -4.45
CA LYS A 41 0.00 -8.19 -4.80
C LYS A 41 1.09 -9.23 -4.60
N ASN A 42 2.25 -9.07 -5.25
CA ASN A 42 3.29 -10.09 -5.21
C ASN A 42 4.01 -10.14 -3.86
N ASN A 43 3.85 -9.11 -3.04
CA ASN A 43 4.32 -9.10 -1.66
C ASN A 43 3.25 -9.59 -0.67
N ASN A 44 2.07 -10.01 -1.15
CA ASN A 44 1.00 -10.56 -0.33
C ASN A 44 0.66 -9.66 0.87
N ARG A 45 0.57 -8.35 0.64
CA ARG A 45 0.39 -7.35 1.71
C ARG A 45 -0.45 -6.17 1.29
N VAL A 46 -1.04 -5.49 2.28
CA VAL A 46 -1.63 -4.16 2.12
C VAL A 46 -0.76 -3.17 2.87
N MET A 47 -0.33 -2.11 2.18
CA MET A 47 0.42 -1.02 2.79
C MET A 47 -0.45 0.20 3.04
N ARG A 48 -0.09 0.95 4.08
CA ARG A 48 -0.57 2.30 4.33
C ARG A 48 0.61 3.27 4.21
N ILE A 49 0.43 4.33 3.44
CA ILE A 49 1.46 5.29 3.09
C ILE A 49 0.91 6.70 3.29
N SER A 50 1.63 7.57 3.98
CA SER A 50 1.25 8.99 4.08
C SER A 50 1.72 9.73 2.84
N ALA A 51 0.81 10.44 2.15
CA ALA A 51 1.19 11.29 1.03
C ALA A 51 2.02 12.52 1.49
N ASN A 52 1.94 12.88 2.77
CA ASN A 52 2.74 13.96 3.37
C ASN A 52 4.15 13.52 3.79
N ALA A 53 4.39 12.20 3.88
CA ALA A 53 5.68 11.63 4.26
C ALA A 53 6.05 10.50 3.28
N PRO A 54 6.60 10.85 2.11
CA PRO A 54 7.03 9.88 1.10
C PRO A 54 7.95 8.81 1.71
N ASN A 55 7.77 7.55 1.29
CA ASN A 55 8.56 6.41 1.75
C ASN A 55 8.37 6.02 3.24
N ALA A 56 7.47 6.67 3.98
CA ALA A 56 7.11 6.29 5.35
C ALA A 56 5.93 5.31 5.40
N GLY A 57 5.92 4.33 4.49
CA GLY A 57 4.90 3.30 4.43
C GLY A 57 5.05 2.24 5.53
N PHE A 58 3.96 1.58 5.89
CA PHE A 58 4.02 0.36 6.69
C PHE A 58 2.90 -0.61 6.33
N VAL A 59 3.15 -1.88 6.62
CA VAL A 59 2.21 -2.97 6.39
C VAL A 59 1.09 -2.90 7.41
N ILE A 60 -0.16 -2.94 6.94
CA ILE A 60 -1.35 -2.99 7.80
C ILE A 60 -2.07 -4.34 7.75
N ALA A 61 -1.77 -5.18 6.75
CA ALA A 61 -2.26 -6.56 6.64
C ALA A 61 -1.32 -7.40 5.75
N GLY A 62 -1.20 -8.70 6.02
CA GLY A 62 -0.38 -9.63 5.24
C GLY A 62 1.12 -9.62 5.63
N ASN A 63 1.99 -9.93 4.66
CA ASN A 63 3.45 -9.97 4.80
C ASN A 63 4.05 -11.11 5.66
N ASN A 64 3.24 -12.12 6.05
CA ASN A 64 3.69 -13.31 6.80
C ASN A 64 3.65 -14.60 5.95
N GLY A 65 3.74 -14.47 4.63
CA GLY A 65 3.60 -15.59 3.68
C GLY A 65 2.14 -15.98 3.39
N GLU A 66 1.96 -16.86 2.40
CA GLU A 66 0.67 -17.42 2.02
C GLU A 66 0.30 -18.56 2.98
N SER A 67 -0.55 -18.30 3.96
CA SER A 67 -1.14 -19.36 4.77
C SER A 67 -2.53 -18.94 5.25
N ASN A 68 -3.23 -19.83 5.94
CA ASN A 68 -4.63 -19.64 6.34
C ASN A 68 -4.77 -18.89 7.68
N ALA A 69 -3.71 -18.27 8.20
CA ALA A 69 -3.80 -17.50 9.44
C ALA A 69 -4.56 -16.20 9.16
N ALA A 70 -5.40 -15.76 10.11
CA ALA A 70 -6.28 -14.61 9.93
C ALA A 70 -5.58 -13.28 9.57
N HIS A 71 -4.26 -13.19 9.74
CA HIS A 71 -3.46 -12.00 9.45
C HIS A 71 -2.68 -12.09 8.12
N GLN A 72 -2.83 -13.18 7.37
CA GLN A 72 -2.17 -13.40 6.07
C GLN A 72 -3.09 -13.04 4.91
N LEU A 73 -2.47 -12.65 3.80
CA LEU A 73 -3.14 -12.36 2.54
C LEU A 73 -2.49 -13.21 1.45
N SER A 74 -3.26 -13.51 0.41
CA SER A 74 -2.74 -14.09 -0.83
C SER A 74 -3.26 -13.25 -1.99
N SER A 75 -2.33 -12.67 -2.75
CA SER A 75 -2.57 -11.84 -3.93
C SER A 75 -3.71 -10.84 -3.75
N PRO A 76 -3.57 -9.81 -2.89
CA PRO A 76 -4.58 -8.75 -2.77
C PRO A 76 -4.74 -8.01 -4.10
N HIS A 77 -5.96 -7.91 -4.61
CA HIS A 77 -6.28 -7.25 -5.89
C HIS A 77 -7.11 -5.96 -5.73
N GLY A 78 -7.99 -5.89 -4.74
CA GLY A 78 -8.90 -4.76 -4.55
C GLY A 78 -8.84 -4.21 -3.13
N ILE A 79 -9.00 -2.89 -3.01
CA ILE A 79 -9.13 -2.19 -1.74
C ILE A 79 -10.33 -1.25 -1.84
N ALA A 80 -11.20 -1.29 -0.84
CA ALA A 80 -12.24 -0.31 -0.63
C ALA A 80 -12.23 0.10 0.85
N LEU A 81 -12.47 1.37 1.11
CA LEU A 81 -12.57 1.90 2.47
C LEU A 81 -14.04 2.13 2.80
N ASP A 82 -14.50 1.60 3.93
CA ASP A 82 -15.85 1.88 4.42
C ASP A 82 -15.92 3.30 4.98
N SER A 83 -16.79 4.12 4.40
CA SER A 83 -17.08 5.49 4.83
C SER A 83 -17.47 5.66 6.30
N LYS A 84 -17.86 4.59 7.02
CA LYS A 84 -18.37 4.64 8.40
C LYS A 84 -17.33 4.39 9.50
N HIS A 85 -16.12 3.97 9.18
CA HIS A 85 -15.08 3.65 10.18
C HIS A 85 -13.77 4.42 9.94
N ILE A 86 -13.91 5.71 9.56
CA ILE A 86 -12.80 6.62 9.25
C ILE A 86 -12.91 7.83 10.16
#